data_AF-A0A6H1Z9V7-F1
#
_entry.id   AF-A0A6H1Z9V7-F1
#
_cell.length_a   1.000
_cell.length_b   1.000
_cell.length_c   1.000
_cell.angle_alpha   90.00
_cell.angle_beta   90.00
_cell.angle_gamma   90.00
#
_symmetry.space_group_name_H-M   'P 1'
#
loop_
_entity.id
_entity.type
_entity.pdbx_description
1 polymer ?
#
loop_
_entity_poly.entity_id
_entity_poly.type
_entity_poly.pdbx_seq_one_letter_code
_entity_poly.pdbx_strand_id
1 'polypeptide(L)'
;MHGMGKHTPGPWHYRQIFDLKKSWYDYTKITAENGDTTIAVIPPSSIEEDEIIARLIAAAPELLEALKETLSTERSDCNDRNCGLCTRCKSIMAIAKAEGRD
;
A
#
# COMPACT_ATOMS: atom_id res chain seq x y z
N MET A 1 4.72 6.38 -25.99
CA MET A 1 3.74 6.52 -24.90
C MET A 1 4.24 5.67 -23.75
N HIS A 2 4.83 6.29 -22.72
CA HIS A 2 5.25 5.59 -21.50
C HIS A 2 3.99 5.20 -20.75
N GLY A 3 3.78 3.89 -20.54
CA GLY A 3 2.66 3.42 -19.74
C GLY A 3 2.83 3.93 -18.32
N MET A 4 1.93 4.81 -17.87
CA MET A 4 1.78 5.10 -16.44
C MET A 4 1.52 3.76 -15.76
N GLY A 5 2.42 3.32 -14.87
CA GLY A 5 2.18 2.13 -14.06
C GLY A 5 0.83 2.28 -13.39
N LYS A 6 -0.15 1.44 -13.77
CA LYS A 6 -1.45 1.43 -13.13
C LYS A 6 -1.21 0.85 -11.75
N HIS A 7 -1.03 1.71 -10.73
CA HIS A 7 -1.18 1.31 -9.34
C HIS A 7 -2.49 0.52 -9.22
N THR A 8 -2.50 -0.57 -8.45
CA THR A 8 -3.74 -1.32 -8.26
C THR A 8 -4.67 -0.45 -7.42
N PRO A 9 -5.78 0.08 -7.98
CA PRO A 9 -6.60 1.03 -7.26
C PRO A 9 -7.18 0.37 -6.02
N GLY A 10 -7.17 1.09 -4.90
CA GLY A 10 -7.97 0.73 -3.73
C GLY A 10 -9.46 0.99 -3.97
N PRO A 11 -10.34 0.65 -3.02
CA PRO A 11 -10.00 0.07 -1.70
C PRO A 11 -9.64 -1.41 -1.79
N TRP A 12 -8.87 -1.89 -0.80
CA TRP A 12 -8.53 -3.31 -0.67
C TRP A 12 -9.16 -3.89 0.59
N HIS A 13 -9.49 -5.17 0.54
CA HIS A 13 -10.08 -5.90 1.66
C HIS A 13 -9.20 -7.08 2.02
N TYR A 14 -9.08 -7.36 3.32
CA TYR A 14 -8.45 -8.57 3.79
C TYR A 14 -9.48 -9.54 4.37
N ARG A 15 -9.22 -10.83 4.21
CA ARG A 15 -10.03 -11.90 4.78
C ARG A 15 -9.15 -13.09 5.13
N GLN A 16 -9.40 -13.68 6.29
CA GLN A 16 -8.82 -14.96 6.67
C GLN A 16 -9.55 -16.10 5.95
N ILE A 17 -8.77 -17.01 5.37
CA ILE A 17 -9.26 -18.18 4.65
C ILE A 17 -8.85 -19.41 5.43
N PHE A 18 -9.83 -20.21 5.80
CA PHE A 18 -9.65 -21.49 6.49
C PHE A 18 -9.90 -22.63 5.49
N ASP A 19 -8.88 -23.43 5.19
CA ASP A 19 -9.04 -24.62 4.36
C ASP A 19 -9.28 -25.86 5.24
N LEU A 20 -10.56 -26.17 5.46
CA LEU A 20 -10.96 -27.33 6.27
C LEU A 20 -10.45 -28.68 5.71
N LYS A 21 -10.04 -28.75 4.43
CA LYS A 21 -9.47 -29.96 3.82
C LYS A 21 -7.96 -30.05 3.99
N LYS A 22 -7.30 -28.95 4.33
CA LYS A 22 -5.87 -28.87 4.60
C LYS A 22 -5.69 -28.20 5.94
N SER A 23 -5.64 -29.00 7.02
CA SER A 23 -5.58 -28.54 8.41
C SER A 23 -4.37 -27.65 8.78
N TRP A 24 -3.54 -27.27 7.81
CA TRP A 24 -2.32 -26.47 7.94
C TRP A 24 -2.27 -25.32 6.91
N TYR A 25 -3.34 -25.09 6.14
CA TYR A 25 -3.37 -24.12 5.04
C TYR A 25 -4.34 -22.97 5.33
N ASP A 26 -4.22 -22.39 6.52
CA ASP A 26 -4.86 -21.13 6.86
C ASP A 26 -4.01 -19.98 6.32
N TYR A 27 -4.60 -18.98 5.69
CA TYR A 27 -3.87 -17.82 5.18
C TYR A 27 -4.76 -16.58 5.13
N THR A 28 -4.14 -15.41 5.11
CA THR A 28 -4.87 -14.14 4.92
C THR A 28 -4.72 -13.67 3.49
N LYS A 29 -5.87 -13.40 2.84
CA LYS A 29 -5.93 -12.93 1.46
C LYS A 29 -6.28 -11.45 1.44
N ILE A 30 -5.52 -10.64 0.71
CA ILE A 30 -5.86 -9.26 0.38
C ILE A 30 -6.39 -9.22 -1.06
N THR A 31 -7.55 -8.63 -1.27
CA THR A 31 -8.20 -8.51 -2.58
C THR A 31 -8.57 -7.07 -2.90
N ALA A 32 -8.72 -6.76 -4.18
CA ALA A 32 -9.41 -5.55 -4.62
C ALA A 32 -10.88 -5.53 -4.14
N GLU A 33 -11.52 -4.38 -4.20
CA GLU A 33 -12.92 -4.15 -3.78
C GLU A 33 -13.90 -5.21 -4.31
N ASN A 34 -13.78 -5.56 -5.60
CA ASN A 34 -14.64 -6.55 -6.24
C ASN A 34 -14.33 -8.01 -5.87
N GLY A 35 -13.24 -8.27 -5.14
CA GLY A 35 -12.80 -9.62 -4.76
C GLY A 35 -12.13 -10.43 -5.89
N ASP A 36 -12.18 -9.97 -7.13
CA ASP A 36 -11.73 -10.71 -8.32
C ASP A 36 -10.20 -10.72 -8.46
N THR A 37 -9.53 -9.68 -7.93
CA THR A 37 -8.08 -9.55 -8.00
C THR A 37 -7.45 -9.82 -6.64
N THR A 38 -6.50 -10.75 -6.60
CA THR A 38 -5.68 -11.00 -5.41
C THR A 38 -4.49 -10.04 -5.43
N ILE A 39 -4.37 -9.23 -4.38
CA ILE A 39 -3.27 -8.26 -4.20
C ILE A 39 -2.11 -8.94 -3.50
N ALA A 40 -2.39 -9.66 -2.42
CA ALA A 40 -1.39 -10.37 -1.63
C ALA A 40 -1.99 -11.58 -0.92
N VAL A 41 -1.13 -12.53 -0.58
CA VAL A 41 -1.42 -13.67 0.28
C VAL A 41 -0.37 -13.69 1.38
N ILE A 42 -0.83 -13.65 2.63
CA ILE A 42 0.03 -13.75 3.81
C ILE A 42 -0.02 -15.21 4.26
N PRO A 43 1.11 -15.94 4.20
CA PRO A 43 1.19 -17.30 4.71
C PRO A 43 1.02 -17.29 6.24
N PRO A 44 0.55 -18.40 6.83
CA PRO A 44 0.29 -18.44 8.26
C PRO A 44 1.59 -18.25 9.06
N SER A 45 1.65 -17.24 9.93
CA SER A 45 2.63 -17.17 11.03
C SER A 45 1.92 -17.27 12.38
N SER A 46 1.12 -16.26 12.69
CA SER A 46 0.21 -16.19 13.83
C SER A 46 -0.98 -15.31 13.44
N ILE A 47 -2.17 -15.63 13.95
CA ILE A 47 -3.41 -14.93 13.55
C ILE A 47 -3.29 -13.41 13.78
N GLU A 48 -2.69 -13.00 14.89
CA GLU A 48 -2.54 -11.59 15.25
C GLU A 48 -1.56 -10.84 14.33
N GLU A 49 -0.40 -11.43 14.02
CA GLU A 49 0.56 -10.84 13.09
C GLU A 49 -0.01 -10.76 11.67
N ASP A 50 -0.70 -11.81 11.23
CA ASP A 50 -1.30 -11.89 9.89
C ASP A 50 -2.36 -10.79 9.71
N GLU A 51 -3.22 -10.57 10.71
CA GLU A 51 -4.23 -9.51 10.67
C GLU A 51 -3.61 -8.11 10.66
N ILE A 52 -2.55 -7.87 11.45
CA ILE A 52 -1.87 -6.58 11.49
C ILE A 52 -1.23 -6.26 10.14
N ILE A 53 -0.51 -7.22 9.56
CA ILE A 53 0.13 -7.07 8.26
C ILE A 53 -0.94 -6.87 7.17
N ALA A 54 -2.02 -7.66 7.20
CA ALA A 54 -3.09 -7.55 6.23
C ALA A 54 -3.79 -6.20 6.28
N ARG A 55 -4.06 -5.68 7.49
CA ARG A 55 -4.66 -4.36 7.69
C ARG A 55 -3.74 -3.26 7.18
N LEU A 56 -2.43 -3.35 7.46
CA LEU A 56 -1.46 -2.37 6.97
C LEU A 56 -1.38 -2.36 5.44
N ILE A 57 -1.34 -3.54 4.82
CA ILE A 57 -1.33 -3.65 3.35
C ILE A 57 -2.63 -3.10 2.77
N ALA A 58 -3.78 -3.48 3.34
CA ALA A 58 -5.09 -3.05 2.86
C ALA A 58 -5.28 -1.53 2.93
N ALA A 59 -4.66 -0.86 3.93
CA ALA A 59 -4.70 0.59 4.09
C ALA A 59 -3.72 1.37 3.17
N ALA A 60 -2.89 0.68 2.38
CA ALA A 60 -1.87 1.34 1.56
C ALA A 60 -2.42 2.37 0.56
N PRO A 61 -3.57 2.13 -0.12
CA PRO A 61 -4.19 3.14 -0.99
C PRO A 61 -4.59 4.41 -0.21
N GLU A 62 -5.24 4.27 0.95
CA GLU A 62 -5.68 5.40 1.77
C GLU A 62 -4.49 6.17 2.35
N LEU A 63 -3.43 5.47 2.74
CA LEU A 63 -2.18 6.10 3.20
C LEU A 63 -1.50 6.90 2.08
N LEU A 64 -1.54 6.41 0.83
CA LEU A 64 -0.99 7.13 -0.32
C LEU A 64 -1.78 8.41 -0.60
N GLU A 65 -3.12 8.34 -0.58
CA GLU A 65 -3.97 9.52 -0.79
C GLU A 65 -3.79 10.56 0.34
N ALA A 66 -3.78 10.13 1.61
CA ALA A 66 -3.50 11.03 2.74
C ALA A 66 -2.14 11.72 2.63
N LEU A 67 -1.11 11.02 2.14
CA LEU A 67 0.22 11.59 1.92
C LEU A 67 0.20 12.65 0.80
N LYS A 68 -0.53 12.40 -0.30
CA LYS A 68 -0.72 13.39 -1.38
C LYS A 68 -1.43 14.64 -0.87
N GLU A 69 -2.51 14.48 -0.11
CA GLU A 69 -3.26 15.59 0.49
C GLU A 69 -2.37 16.42 1.43
N THR A 70 -1.59 15.75 2.29
CA THR A 70 -0.63 16.41 3.19
C THR A 70 0.35 17.28 2.40
N LEU A 71 0.93 16.77 1.32
CA LEU A 71 1.87 17.54 0.50
C LEU A 71 1.22 18.68 -0.29
N SER A 72 -0.07 18.57 -0.62
CA SER A 72 -0.82 19.61 -1.33
C SER A 72 -1.09 20.84 -0.46
N THR A 73 -1.17 20.64 0.87
CA THR A 73 -1.49 21.67 1.86
C THR A 73 -0.25 22.28 2.50
N GLU A 74 0.88 21.58 2.48
CA GLU A 74 2.17 22.11 2.93
C GLU A 74 2.68 23.22 1.97
N ARG A 75 2.69 24.46 2.46
CA ARG A 75 3.54 25.52 1.90
C ARG A 75 4.98 25.22 2.28
N SER A 76 5.76 24.68 1.35
CA SER A 76 7.17 24.40 1.58
C SER A 76 8.05 25.36 0.79
N ASP A 77 8.70 26.28 1.51
CA ASP A 77 9.84 27.06 1.03
C ASP A 77 11.07 26.15 0.93
N CYS A 78 11.05 25.23 -0.03
CA CYS A 78 12.19 24.37 -0.37
C CYS A 78 13.28 25.17 -1.11
N ASN A 79 13.81 26.21 -0.46
CA ASN A 79 14.84 27.11 -0.99
C ASN A 79 16.28 26.65 -0.71
N ASP A 80 16.46 25.47 -0.10
CA ASP A 80 17.78 25.02 0.33
C ASP A 80 18.49 24.16 -0.74
N ARG A 81 19.81 24.32 -0.86
CA ARG A 81 20.66 23.63 -1.87
C ARG A 81 20.72 22.11 -1.68
N ASN A 82 20.12 21.58 -0.61
CA ASN A 82 20.11 20.17 -0.24
C ASN A 82 18.70 19.54 -0.29
N CYS A 83 17.89 20.01 -1.23
CA CYS A 83 16.47 19.69 -1.41
C CYS A 83 16.16 18.17 -1.46
N GLY A 84 17.09 17.29 -1.83
CA GLY A 84 16.86 15.84 -1.93
C GLY A 84 16.65 15.07 -0.61
N LEU A 85 16.93 15.67 0.55
CA LEU A 85 16.88 14.97 1.84
C LEU A 85 15.75 15.42 2.78
N CYS A 86 15.02 16.48 2.45
CA CYS A 86 13.92 16.97 3.28
C CYS A 86 12.72 16.00 3.24
N THR A 87 11.91 16.01 4.30
CA THR A 87 10.74 15.14 4.44
C THR A 87 9.81 15.24 3.22
N ARG A 88 9.57 16.46 2.73
CA ARG A 88 8.76 16.69 1.53
C ARG A 88 9.29 15.98 0.30
N CYS A 89 10.59 16.10 0.01
CA CYS A 89 11.18 15.45 -1.15
C CYS A 89 11.22 13.93 -1.00
N LYS A 90 11.43 13.41 0.22
CA LYS A 90 11.28 11.98 0.51
C LYS A 90 9.86 11.49 0.23
N SER A 91 8.85 12.25 0.65
CA SER A 91 7.43 11.92 0.38
C SER A 91 7.12 11.95 -1.11
N ILE A 92 7.63 12.94 -1.85
CA ILE A 92 7.45 13.02 -3.32
C ILE A 92 8.08 11.81 -4.01
N MET A 93 9.30 11.43 -3.63
CA MET A 93 9.96 10.24 -4.18
C MET A 93 9.20 8.95 -3.83
N ALA A 94 8.69 8.84 -2.60
CA ALA A 94 7.89 7.69 -2.18
C ALA A 94 6.59 7.58 -3.00
N ILE A 95 5.90 8.68 -3.25
CA ILE A 95 4.70 8.73 -4.11
C ILE A 95 5.08 8.37 -5.55
N ALA A 96 6.15 8.94 -6.08
CA ALA A 96 6.61 8.67 -7.44
C ALA A 96 6.87 7.17 -7.64
N LYS A 97 7.60 6.56 -6.70
CA LYS A 97 7.84 5.11 -6.67
C LYS A 97 6.54 4.29 -6.56
N ALA A 98 5.62 4.68 -5.68
CA ALA A 98 4.33 4.00 -5.52
C ALA A 98 3.46 4.05 -6.80
N GLU A 99 3.61 5.10 -7.61
CA GLU A 99 2.93 5.28 -8.88
C GLU A 99 3.71 4.72 -10.09
N GLY A 100 4.86 4.10 -9.86
CA GLY A 100 5.73 3.57 -10.93
C GLY A 100 6.35 4.66 -11.80
N ARG A 101 6.59 5.85 -11.23
CA ARG A 101 7.27 6.98 -11.85
C ARG A 101 8.69 7.06 -11.26
N ASP A 102 9.62 6.27 -11.80
CA ASP A 102 11.05 6.29 -11.45
C ASP A 102 11.89 6.94 -12.56
#